data_AF-A0A0X1KUK1-F1
#
_entry.id   AF-A0A0X1KUK1-F1
#
_cell.length_a   1.000
_cell.length_b   1.000
_cell.length_c   1.000
_cell.angle_alpha   90.00
_cell.angle_beta   90.00
_cell.angle_gamma   90.00
#
_symmetry.space_group_name_H-M   'P 1'
#
loop_
_entity.id
_entity.type
_entity.pdbx_description
1 polymer ?
#
loop_
_entity_poly.entity_id
_entity_poly.type
_entity_poly.pdbx_seq_one_letter_code
_entity_poly.pdbx_strand_id
1 'polypeptide(L)'
;MWIYDEGLIRSLLVSMIMQWIFSFVFLAVMYFAGVTWFVLVFFLPIIALTNIFETLQYFAYAKGIFISDFELVLPGVGRRKFNAQELEKIILPRMQSKGRYSATFVFKKGSRSVMFSTLEKRQEVVELVSDFCPHVQIIDKSKKSR
;
A
#
# COMPACT_ATOMS: atom_id res chain seq x y z
N MET A 1 16.72 -0.61 5.88
CA MET A 1 16.05 -0.64 7.19
C MET A 1 14.56 -0.91 7.00
N TRP A 2 13.94 -1.71 7.87
CA TRP A 2 12.49 -1.97 7.87
C TRP A 2 11.81 -1.12 8.95
N ILE A 3 10.76 -0.39 8.59
CA ILE A 3 9.95 0.42 9.51
C ILE A 3 8.57 -0.22 9.62
N TYR A 4 8.20 -0.61 10.84
CA TYR A 4 6.95 -1.33 11.12
C TYR A 4 5.86 -0.35 11.59
N ASP A 5 4.69 -0.37 10.95
CA ASP A 5 3.53 0.41 11.37
C ASP A 5 2.32 -0.52 11.64
N GLU A 6 2.05 -0.79 12.92
CA GLU A 6 0.95 -1.64 13.38
C GLU A 6 -0.42 -1.20 12.87
N GLY A 7 -0.66 0.12 12.79
CA GLY A 7 -1.93 0.66 12.30
C GLY A 7 -2.11 0.40 10.81
N LEU A 8 -1.03 0.58 10.05
CA LEU A 8 -0.99 0.27 8.61
C LEU A 8 -1.21 -1.23 8.37
N ILE A 9 -0.56 -2.09 9.16
CA ILE A 9 -0.71 -3.54 9.04
C ILE A 9 -2.11 -4.00 9.41
N ARG A 10 -2.69 -3.46 10.49
CA ARG A 10 -4.08 -3.73 10.86
C ARG A 10 -5.06 -3.29 9.78
N SER A 11 -4.84 -2.14 9.15
CA SER A 11 -5.68 -1.67 8.04
C SER A 11 -5.59 -2.58 6.82
N LEU A 12 -4.39 -3.06 6.48
CA LEU A 12 -4.18 -4.03 5.42
C LEU A 12 -4.86 -5.38 5.74
N LEU A 13 -4.81 -5.81 7.01
CA LEU A 13 -5.44 -7.05 7.45
C LEU A 13 -6.96 -6.99 7.27
N VAL A 14 -7.57 -5.87 7.69
CA VAL A 14 -9.00 -5.63 7.52
C VAL A 14 -9.39 -5.61 6.04
N SER A 15 -8.59 -4.97 5.18
CA SER A 15 -8.81 -4.97 3.74
C SER A 15 -8.77 -6.38 3.15
N MET A 16 -7.82 -7.22 3.57
CA MET A 16 -7.69 -8.61 3.13
C MET A 16 -8.91 -9.45 3.55
N ILE A 17 -9.34 -9.31 4.80
CA ILE A 17 -10.53 -10.02 5.30
C ILE A 17 -11.78 -9.60 4.52
N MET A 18 -11.98 -8.30 4.27
CA MET A 18 -13.11 -7.81 3.50
C MET A 18 -13.12 -8.37 2.07
N GLN A 19 -11.96 -8.48 1.43
CA GLN A 19 -11.83 -9.03 0.09
C GLN A 19 -12.12 -10.54 0.04
N TRP A 20 -11.72 -11.28 1.09
CA TRP A 20 -12.08 -12.68 1.29
C TRP A 20 -13.59 -12.87 1.47
N ILE A 21 -14.21 -12.07 2.32
CA ILE A 21 -15.66 -12.10 2.56
C ILE A 21 -16.40 -11.79 1.25
N PHE A 22 -15.99 -10.75 0.52
CA PHE A 22 -16.60 -10.39 -0.75
C PHE A 22 -16.48 -11.50 -1.79
N SER A 23 -15.30 -12.13 -1.89
CA SER A 23 -15.07 -13.27 -2.79
C SER A 23 -16.01 -14.45 -2.47
N PHE A 24 -16.20 -14.75 -1.18
CA PHE A 24 -17.08 -15.83 -0.74
C PHE A 24 -18.56 -15.51 -1.01
N VAL A 25 -19.00 -14.28 -0.71
CA VAL A 25 -20.38 -13.83 -0.98
C VAL A 25 -20.67 -13.85 -2.49
N PHE A 26 -19.73 -13.38 -3.31
CA PHE A 26 -19.87 -13.43 -4.76
C PHE A 26 -20.02 -14.88 -5.27
N LEU A 27 -19.20 -15.81 -4.75
CA LEU A 27 -19.30 -17.23 -5.10
C LEU A 27 -20.66 -17.83 -4.72
N ALA A 28 -21.17 -17.49 -3.53
CA ALA A 28 -22.48 -17.93 -3.06
C ALA A 28 -23.62 -17.39 -3.95
N VAL A 29 -23.59 -16.10 -4.31
CA VAL A 29 -24.57 -15.49 -5.21
C VAL A 29 -24.56 -16.17 -6.58
N MET A 30 -23.37 -16.42 -7.14
CA MET A 30 -23.23 -17.13 -8.42
C MET A 30 -23.79 -18.56 -8.37
N TYR A 31 -23.60 -19.26 -7.24
CA TYR A 31 -24.19 -20.58 -7.01
C TYR A 31 -25.73 -20.54 -6.99
N PHE A 32 -26.33 -19.61 -6.24
CA PHE A 32 -27.78 -19.51 -6.15
C PHE A 32 -28.43 -18.94 -7.43
N ALA A 33 -27.70 -18.15 -8.23
CA ALA A 33 -28.16 -17.63 -9.51
C ALA A 33 -28.22 -18.69 -10.63
N GLY A 34 -27.92 -19.96 -10.34
CA GLY A 34 -28.02 -21.06 -11.30
C GLY A 34 -26.92 -21.07 -12.36
N VAL A 35 -25.79 -20.39 -12.08
CA VAL A 35 -24.63 -20.42 -12.97
C VAL A 35 -24.11 -21.86 -13.05
N THR A 36 -23.86 -22.32 -14.29
CA THR A 36 -23.47 -23.71 -14.56
C THR A 36 -22.25 -24.12 -13.73
N TRP A 37 -22.30 -25.35 -13.19
CA TRP A 37 -21.23 -25.94 -12.35
C TRP A 37 -19.83 -25.78 -12.97
N PHE A 38 -19.72 -25.84 -14.30
CA PHE A 38 -18.48 -25.61 -15.04
C PHE A 38 -17.89 -24.21 -14.86
N VAL A 39 -18.73 -23.17 -14.81
CA VAL A 39 -18.28 -21.79 -14.59
C VAL A 39 -17.78 -21.63 -13.16
N LEU A 40 -18.48 -22.19 -12.17
CA LEU A 40 -17.99 -22.21 -10.78
C LEU A 40 -16.63 -22.91 -10.64
N VAL A 41 -16.47 -24.10 -11.22
CA VAL A 41 -15.20 -24.86 -11.17
C VAL A 41 -14.07 -24.16 -11.93
N PHE A 42 -14.39 -23.38 -12.97
CA PHE A 42 -13.39 -22.59 -13.70
C PHE A 42 -12.94 -21.33 -12.94
N PHE A 43 -13.86 -20.65 -12.25
CA PHE A 43 -13.56 -19.41 -11.52
C PHE A 43 -13.04 -19.66 -10.10
N LEU A 44 -13.39 -20.76 -9.44
CA LEU A 44 -12.90 -21.13 -8.10
C LEU A 44 -11.36 -21.13 -8.00
N PRO A 45 -10.62 -21.77 -8.92
CA PRO A 45 -9.16 -21.75 -8.93
C PRO A 45 -8.60 -20.35 -9.12
N ILE A 46 -9.23 -19.52 -9.96
CA ILE A 46 -8.80 -18.14 -10.23
C ILE A 46 -8.98 -17.30 -8.97
N ILE A 47 -10.16 -17.36 -8.34
CA ILE A 47 -10.48 -16.64 -7.09
C ILE A 47 -9.59 -17.10 -5.94
N ALA A 48 -9.34 -18.42 -5.84
CA ALA A 48 -8.44 -18.97 -4.83
C ALA A 48 -6.98 -18.54 -5.08
N LEU A 49 -6.50 -18.58 -6.32
CA LEU A 49 -5.15 -18.11 -6.67
C LEU A 49 -5.00 -16.62 -6.39
N THR A 50 -5.95 -15.77 -6.78
CA THR A 50 -5.87 -14.33 -6.53
C THR A 50 -5.83 -14.05 -5.03
N ASN A 51 -6.66 -14.73 -4.23
CA ASN A 51 -6.64 -14.59 -2.78
C ASN A 51 -5.32 -15.10 -2.16
N ILE A 52 -4.77 -16.23 -2.63
CA ILE A 52 -3.48 -16.75 -2.14
C ILE A 52 -2.34 -15.79 -2.48
N PHE A 53 -2.30 -15.27 -3.72
CA PHE A 53 -1.30 -14.30 -4.12
C PHE A 53 -1.40 -13.00 -3.33
N GLU A 54 -2.61 -12.50 -3.08
CA GLU A 54 -2.82 -11.33 -2.23
C GLU A 54 -2.46 -11.59 -0.77
N THR A 55 -2.71 -12.81 -0.25
CA THR A 55 -2.33 -13.21 1.11
C THR A 55 -0.82 -13.34 1.26
N LEU A 56 -0.12 -13.92 0.27
CA LEU A 56 1.34 -14.00 0.24
C LEU A 56 1.97 -12.61 0.10
N GLN A 57 1.40 -11.77 -0.76
CA GLN A 57 1.79 -10.37 -0.85
C GLN A 57 1.55 -9.66 0.49
N TYR A 58 0.44 -9.92 1.18
CA TYR A 58 0.13 -9.41 2.51
C TYR A 58 1.16 -9.82 3.56
N PHE A 59 1.54 -11.10 3.66
CA PHE A 59 2.65 -11.54 4.54
C PHE A 59 3.97 -10.86 4.21
N ALA A 60 4.17 -10.49 2.95
CA ALA A 60 5.34 -9.78 2.48
C ALA A 60 5.28 -8.25 2.72
N TYR A 61 4.08 -7.66 2.80
CA TYR A 61 3.80 -6.24 3.14
C TYR A 61 3.70 -6.01 4.65
N ALA A 62 3.33 -7.03 5.42
CA ALA A 62 3.30 -6.99 6.88
C ALA A 62 4.69 -6.75 7.48
N LYS A 63 5.77 -6.86 6.70
CA LYS A 63 7.13 -6.52 7.14
C LYS A 63 7.38 -5.01 7.28
N GLY A 64 6.52 -4.15 6.72
CA GLY A 64 6.61 -2.69 6.84
C GLY A 64 7.15 -1.96 5.59
N ILE A 65 7.68 -0.75 5.78
CA ILE A 65 8.35 0.04 4.73
C ILE A 65 9.83 -0.33 4.72
N PHE A 66 10.39 -0.71 3.57
CA PHE A 66 11.83 -0.93 3.43
C PHE A 66 12.47 0.26 2.73
N ILE A 67 13.53 0.79 3.33
CA ILE A 67 14.33 1.89 2.80
C ILE A 67 15.79 1.45 2.74
N SER A 68 16.44 1.66 1.60
CA SER A 68 17.87 1.46 1.37
C SER A 68 18.33 2.48 0.34
N ASP A 69 19.64 2.74 0.28
CA ASP A 69 20.29 3.60 -0.72
C ASP A 69 19.95 3.24 -2.18
N PHE A 70 19.54 1.98 -2.43
CA PHE A 70 19.26 1.46 -3.76
C PHE A 70 17.79 1.17 -4.02
N GLU A 71 17.05 0.74 -2.99
CA GLU A 71 15.68 0.25 -3.13
C GLU A 71 14.75 0.87 -2.09
N LEU A 72 13.60 1.33 -2.58
CA LEU A 72 12.47 1.74 -1.76
C LEU A 72 11.31 0.76 -1.98
N VAL A 73 10.88 0.07 -0.91
CA VAL A 73 9.69 -0.79 -0.94
C VAL A 73 8.61 -0.14 -0.11
N LEU A 74 7.61 0.39 -0.81
CA LEU A 74 6.43 1.00 -0.22
C LEU A 74 5.29 -0.01 -0.11
N PRO A 75 4.51 0.00 0.98
CA PRO A 75 3.35 -0.86 1.15
C PRO A 75 2.22 -0.50 0.17
N GLY A 76 1.44 -1.51 -0.21
CA GLY A 76 0.25 -1.41 -1.06
C GLY A 76 0.16 -2.52 -2.11
N VAL A 77 -0.99 -2.65 -2.76
CA VAL A 77 -1.25 -3.72 -3.75
C VAL A 77 -0.29 -3.61 -4.94
N GLY A 78 0.39 -4.72 -5.28
CA GLY A 78 1.45 -4.79 -6.29
C GLY A 78 2.80 -4.25 -5.80
N ARG A 79 3.73 -5.15 -5.45
CA ARG A 79 5.14 -4.83 -5.20
C ARG A 79 5.74 -4.24 -6.47
N ARG A 80 5.96 -2.93 -6.47
CA ARG A 80 7.02 -2.34 -7.28
C ARG A 80 8.13 -2.01 -6.32
N LYS A 81 9.24 -2.74 -6.43
CA LYS A 81 10.52 -2.24 -5.93
C LYS A 81 10.80 -0.99 -6.74
N PHE A 82 10.88 0.15 -6.08
CA PHE A 82 11.28 1.37 -6.75
C PHE A 82 12.76 1.55 -6.53
N ASN A 83 13.47 1.93 -7.59
CA ASN A 83 14.85 2.36 -7.45
C ASN A 83 14.83 3.68 -6.68
N ALA A 84 15.57 3.73 -5.58
CA ALA A 84 15.67 4.91 -4.74
C ALA A 84 16.18 6.14 -5.51
N GLN A 85 17.04 5.92 -6.52
CA GLN A 85 17.54 6.96 -7.42
C GLN A 85 16.49 7.49 -8.41
N GLU A 86 15.41 6.74 -8.65
CA GLU A 86 14.30 7.20 -9.49
C GLU A 86 13.31 8.08 -8.72
N LEU A 87 13.43 8.18 -7.40
CA LEU A 87 12.62 9.06 -6.56
C LEU A 87 13.03 10.52 -6.78
N GLU A 88 12.10 11.36 -7.20
CA GLU A 88 12.36 12.77 -7.51
C GLU A 88 11.89 13.68 -6.38
N LYS A 89 10.69 13.41 -5.86
CA LYS A 89 10.06 14.27 -4.85
C LYS A 89 9.09 13.52 -3.97
N ILE A 90 8.94 14.00 -2.74
CA ILE A 90 7.93 13.56 -1.78
C ILE A 90 6.97 14.72 -1.56
N ILE A 91 5.69 14.49 -1.82
CA ILE A 91 4.63 15.48 -1.61
C ILE A 91 3.89 15.14 -0.33
N LEU A 92 3.89 16.07 0.62
CA LEU A 92 3.10 15.99 1.84
C LEU A 92 1.80 16.80 1.63
N PRO A 93 0.66 16.14 1.36
CA PRO A 93 -0.61 16.83 1.15
C PRO A 93 -1.10 17.53 2.43
N ARG A 94 -1.98 18.52 2.24
CA ARG A 94 -2.70 19.15 3.35
C ARG A 94 -3.41 18.09 4.17
N MET A 95 -3.24 18.17 5.49
CA MET A 95 -4.01 17.35 6.42
C MET A 95 -5.49 17.66 6.23
N GLN A 96 -6.22 16.71 5.66
CA GLN A 96 -7.69 16.76 5.69
C GLN A 96 -8.15 16.41 7.10
N SER A 97 -9.29 16.97 7.50
CA SER A 97 -9.88 16.99 8.86
C SER A 97 -10.23 15.62 9.49
N LYS A 98 -9.66 14.50 9.01
CA LYS A 98 -9.98 13.14 9.46
C LYS A 98 -8.74 12.27 9.74
N GLY A 99 -7.68 12.82 10.34
CA GLY A 99 -6.56 12.02 10.87
C GLY A 99 -5.86 11.12 9.84
N ARG A 100 -5.88 11.49 8.55
CA ARG A 100 -5.20 10.76 7.49
C ARG A 100 -3.84 11.38 7.23
N TYR A 101 -2.79 10.72 7.69
CA TYR A 101 -1.40 11.14 7.48
C TYR A 101 -0.87 10.45 6.24
N SER A 102 -0.97 11.07 5.05
CA SER A 102 -0.42 10.49 3.83
C SER A 102 0.85 11.20 3.37
N ALA A 103 1.70 10.48 2.63
CA ALA A 103 2.81 11.03 1.85
C ALA A 103 2.77 10.41 0.45
N THR A 104 3.03 11.23 -0.57
CA THR A 104 3.06 10.77 -1.96
C THR A 104 4.49 10.80 -2.48
N PHE A 105 5.03 9.63 -2.78
CA PHE A 105 6.35 9.43 -3.35
C PHE A 105 6.24 9.47 -4.87
N VAL A 106 6.93 10.41 -5.52
CA VAL A 106 6.89 10.60 -6.98
C VAL A 106 8.21 10.14 -7.58
N PHE A 107 8.13 9.12 -8.41
CA PHE A 107 9.23 8.53 -9.15
C PHE A 107 9.14 8.91 -10.63
N LYS A 108 10.24 8.77 -11.37
CA LYS A 108 10.29 8.97 -12.83
C LYS A 108 9.18 8.24 -13.61
N LYS A 109 8.78 7.05 -13.13
CA LYS A 109 7.80 6.17 -13.79
C LYS A 109 6.41 6.15 -13.11
N GLY A 110 6.12 7.11 -12.24
CA GLY A 110 4.80 7.27 -11.61
C GLY A 110 4.87 7.65 -10.14
N SER A 111 3.70 7.78 -9.51
CA SER A 111 3.59 8.19 -8.10
C SER A 111 2.89 7.15 -7.26
N ARG A 112 3.25 7.05 -5.97
CA ARG A 112 2.58 6.18 -5.01
C ARG A 112 2.30 6.92 -3.71
N SER A 113 1.04 6.86 -3.27
CA SER A 113 0.63 7.43 -1.98
C SER A 113 0.63 6.35 -0.92
N VAL A 114 1.25 6.65 0.22
CA VAL A 114 1.27 5.81 1.42
C VAL A 114 0.51 6.52 2.51
N MET A 115 -0.36 5.80 3.21
CA MET A 115 -1.12 6.29 4.34
C MET A 115 -0.52 5.72 5.62
N PHE A 116 -0.14 6.60 6.54
CA PHE A 116 0.48 6.31 7.82
C PHE A 116 -0.56 6.44 8.94
N SER A 117 -0.35 5.68 10.03
CA SER A 117 -1.22 5.73 11.20
C SER A 117 -1.07 7.03 11.99
N THR A 118 0.15 7.58 12.08
CA THR A 118 0.46 8.80 12.85
C THR A 118 1.27 9.81 12.04
N LEU A 119 1.25 11.08 12.49
CA LEU A 119 2.10 12.13 11.94
C LEU A 119 3.58 11.82 12.13
N GLU A 120 3.94 11.34 13.31
CA GLU A 120 5.31 11.01 13.71
C GLU A 120 5.92 9.97 12.78
N LYS A 121 5.20 8.87 12.51
CA LYS A 121 5.69 7.85 11.57
C LYS A 121 5.84 8.35 10.15
N ARG A 122 4.93 9.23 9.71
CA ARG A 122 5.08 9.89 8.42
C ARG A 122 6.35 10.74 8.38
N GLN A 123 6.63 11.50 9.42
CA GLN A 123 7.82 12.34 9.50
C GLN A 123 9.10 11.51 9.56
N GLU A 124 9.16 10.50 10.42
CA GLU A 124 10.27 9.55 10.55
C GLU A 124 10.62 8.91 9.20
N VAL A 125 9.61 8.43 8.46
CA VAL A 125 9.83 7.81 7.15
C VAL A 125 10.32 8.82 6.12
N VAL A 126 9.82 10.05 6.14
CA VAL A 126 10.24 11.10 5.20
C VAL A 126 11.68 11.54 5.49
N GLU A 127 12.03 11.69 6.76
CA GLU A 127 13.37 12.04 7.22
C GLU A 127 14.38 10.95 6.83
N LEU A 128 14.07 9.68 7.13
CA LEU A 128 14.92 8.57 6.72
C LEU A 128 15.08 8.50 5.20
N VAL A 129 14.02 8.68 4.42
CA VAL A 129 14.16 8.72 2.95
C VAL A 129 15.00 9.90 2.50
N SER A 130 14.92 11.06 3.17
CA SER A 130 15.79 12.21 2.88
C SER A 130 17.27 11.90 3.16
N ASP A 131 17.55 11.16 4.23
CA ASP A 131 18.91 10.76 4.61
C ASP A 131 19.51 9.77 3.60
N PHE A 132 18.70 8.78 3.18
CA PHE A 132 19.11 7.77 2.19
C PHE A 132 19.12 8.31 0.76
N CYS A 133 18.37 9.37 0.45
CA CYS A 133 18.20 9.94 -0.88
C CYS A 133 18.28 11.47 -0.84
N PRO A 134 19.49 12.05 -0.68
CA PRO A 134 19.66 13.49 -0.49
C PRO A 134 19.23 14.33 -1.71
N HIS A 135 19.08 13.72 -2.88
CA HIS A 135 18.60 14.38 -4.11
C HIS A 135 17.08 14.61 -4.13
N VAL A 136 16.33 14.06 -3.18
CA VAL A 136 14.86 14.06 -3.19
C VAL A 136 14.32 15.40 -2.67
N GLN A 137 13.43 16.02 -3.44
CA GLN A 137 12.77 17.26 -3.02
C GLN A 137 11.55 16.98 -2.15
N ILE A 138 11.50 17.56 -0.94
CA ILE A 138 10.34 17.46 -0.06
C ILE A 138 9.44 18.69 -0.29
N ILE A 139 8.23 18.46 -0.83
CA ILE A 139 7.23 19.49 -1.04
C ILE A 139 6.18 19.39 0.06
N ASP A 140 6.30 20.25 1.07
CA ASP A 140 5.32 20.34 2.13
C ASP A 140 4.17 21.29 1.76
N LYS A 141 3.03 20.73 1.36
CA LYS A 141 1.80 21.50 1.11
C LYS A 141 0.95 21.64 2.37
N SER A 142 1.35 21.06 3.51
CA SER A 142 0.59 21.08 4.75
C SER A 142 0.58 22.45 5.42
N LYS A 143 1.64 23.25 5.23
CA LYS A 143 1.70 24.64 5.68
C LYS A 143 1.00 25.53 4.64
N LYS A 144 -0.06 26.20 5.05
CA LYS A 144 -0.70 27.24 4.23
C LYS A 144 0.33 28.33 3.97
N SER A 145 0.57 28.68 2.70
CA SER A 145 1.00 30.04 2.37
C SER A 145 -0.05 30.98 2.97
N ARG A 146 0.43 31.98 3.72
CA ARG A 146 -0.41 33.06 4.25
C ARG A 146 -1.32 33.63 3.16
#